data_AF-A0A840Y5A8-F1
#
_entry.id   AF-A0A840Y5A8-F1
#
_cell.length_a   1.000
_cell.length_b   1.000
_cell.length_c   1.000
_cell.angle_alpha   90.00
_cell.angle_beta   90.00
_cell.angle_gamma   90.00
#
_symmetry.space_group_name_H-M   'P 1'
#
loop_
_entity.id
_entity.type
_entity.pdbx_description
1 polymer ?
#
loop_
_entity_poly.entity_id
_entity_poly.type
_entity_poly.pdbx_seq_one_letter_code
_entity_poly.pdbx_strand_id
1 'polypeptide(L)'
;MEGAEEAWVLVAGSVAERDEMAYRLRGAGLAVLRSGAWLGEPTDGLEPDWFVRIARPAESRSLAAALEAILGPRAAAPPAAGEATEDLRRRLVKSELERARMEAAALGAEVERLKTDAANATALADRVARLEADLARAEEQLVHRQPATTPSVEASPTIQPAPRLARRIQEEVATVLQALLPGVRLLRDSLTVASVEFRDRSGFYRALRELTEGGPRLPPAWKKVRAAEEWWERHVSTGEDDSGRAYARPAPCGAGWDVLLSDKGSQDRDMIWLRKADR
;
A
#
# COMPACT_ATOMS: atom_id res chain seq x y z
N MET A 1 34.25 18.99 -26.74
CA MET A 1 35.56 19.21 -26.08
C MET A 1 36.37 17.92 -26.11
N GLU A 2 37.67 18.00 -26.42
CA GLU A 2 38.55 16.82 -26.49
C GLU A 2 39.49 16.78 -25.27
N GLY A 3 39.48 15.66 -24.55
CA GLY A 3 40.51 15.27 -23.59
C GLY A 3 41.46 14.24 -24.20
N ALA A 4 42.54 13.89 -23.49
CA ALA A 4 43.58 13.00 -24.01
C ALA A 4 43.04 11.63 -24.48
N GLU A 5 42.07 11.06 -23.75
CA GLU A 5 41.48 9.73 -24.01
C GLU A 5 39.94 9.75 -24.19
N GLU A 6 39.31 10.90 -23.98
CA GLU A 6 37.84 11.01 -23.93
C GLU A 6 37.37 12.28 -24.64
N ALA A 7 36.13 12.26 -25.11
CA ALA A 7 35.50 13.45 -25.66
C ALA A 7 34.09 13.65 -25.13
N TRP A 8 33.71 14.92 -25.10
CA TRP A 8 32.40 15.38 -24.65
C TRP A 8 31.65 15.97 -25.84
N VAL A 9 30.52 15.36 -26.16
CA VAL A 9 29.52 15.86 -27.09
C VAL A 9 28.47 16.60 -26.27
N LEU A 10 28.32 17.89 -26.51
CA LEU A 10 27.39 18.75 -25.80
C LEU A 10 26.09 18.83 -26.59
N VAL A 11 24.95 18.69 -25.89
CA VAL A 11 23.62 18.62 -26.51
C VAL A 11 22.71 19.65 -25.83
N ALA A 12 22.18 20.58 -26.60
CA ALA A 12 21.10 21.47 -26.17
C ALA A 12 19.74 20.80 -26.41
N GLY A 13 18.77 21.06 -25.54
CA GLY A 13 17.38 20.62 -25.68
C GLY A 13 16.93 19.60 -24.66
N SER A 14 16.18 18.61 -25.12
CA SER A 14 15.44 17.64 -24.30
C SER A 14 16.25 16.38 -23.97
N VAL A 15 15.78 15.65 -22.95
CA VAL A 15 16.30 14.30 -22.61
C VAL A 15 16.24 13.34 -23.81
N ALA A 16 15.23 13.47 -24.66
CA ALA A 16 15.08 12.66 -25.85
C ALA A 16 16.18 12.92 -26.88
N GLU A 17 16.58 14.18 -27.10
CA GLU A 17 17.67 14.54 -28.01
C GLU A 17 19.02 14.04 -27.50
N ARG A 18 19.25 14.06 -26.17
CA ARG A 18 20.43 13.41 -25.54
C ARG A 18 20.46 11.91 -25.82
N ASP A 19 19.34 11.22 -25.67
CA ASP A 19 19.27 9.77 -25.83
C ASP A 19 19.39 9.34 -27.30
N GLU A 20 18.77 10.10 -28.20
CA GLU A 20 18.95 9.93 -29.64
C GLU A 20 20.40 10.15 -30.05
N MET A 21 21.06 11.18 -29.51
CA MET A 21 22.48 11.44 -29.74
C MET A 21 23.35 10.26 -29.30
N ALA A 22 23.14 9.76 -28.07
CA ALA A 22 23.86 8.60 -27.56
C ALA A 22 23.61 7.34 -28.41
N TYR A 23 22.38 7.15 -28.90
CA TYR A 23 22.03 6.04 -29.79
C TYR A 23 22.77 6.12 -31.13
N ARG A 24 22.80 7.29 -31.78
CA ARG A 24 23.52 7.49 -33.06
C ARG A 24 25.02 7.25 -32.90
N LEU A 25 25.64 7.75 -31.83
CA LEU A 25 27.05 7.54 -31.55
C LEU A 25 27.39 6.04 -31.36
N ARG A 26 26.56 5.29 -30.62
CA ARG A 26 26.72 3.83 -30.49
C ARG A 26 26.55 3.11 -31.82
N GLY A 27 25.54 3.50 -32.60
CA GLY A 27 25.28 2.93 -33.94
C GLY A 27 26.45 3.11 -34.91
N ALA A 28 27.24 4.17 -34.73
CA ALA A 28 28.46 4.43 -35.48
C ALA A 28 29.72 3.72 -34.92
N GLY A 29 29.56 2.87 -33.90
CA GLY A 29 30.66 2.12 -33.29
C GLY A 29 31.45 2.88 -32.22
N LEU A 30 31.00 4.05 -31.77
CA LEU A 30 31.65 4.78 -30.68
C LEU A 30 31.19 4.24 -29.32
N ALA A 31 32.15 4.06 -28.41
CA ALA A 31 31.87 3.65 -27.05
C ALA A 31 31.37 4.85 -26.21
N VAL A 32 30.06 4.89 -25.95
CA VAL A 32 29.45 5.87 -25.04
C VAL A 32 29.68 5.43 -23.59
N LEU A 33 30.47 6.21 -22.86
CA LEU A 33 30.85 5.95 -21.47
C LEU A 33 29.76 6.42 -20.49
N ARG A 34 29.19 7.61 -20.74
CA ARG A 34 28.18 8.23 -19.86
C ARG A 34 27.37 9.28 -20.62
N SER A 35 26.13 9.50 -20.20
CA SER A 35 25.36 10.70 -20.55
C SER A 35 24.70 11.29 -19.31
N GLY A 36 24.40 12.59 -19.32
CA GLY A 36 23.83 13.26 -18.16
C GLY A 36 23.57 14.75 -18.39
N ALA A 37 23.03 15.43 -17.38
CA ALA A 37 22.87 16.88 -17.41
C ALA A 37 24.23 17.57 -17.43
N TRP A 38 24.38 18.59 -18.25
CA TRP A 38 25.58 19.41 -18.27
C TRP A 38 25.51 20.42 -17.12
N LEU A 39 26.55 20.42 -16.29
CA LEU A 39 26.69 21.33 -15.14
C LEU A 39 27.95 22.19 -15.24
N GLY A 40 28.60 22.18 -16.40
CA GLY A 40 29.79 22.98 -16.66
C GLY A 40 29.43 24.37 -17.19
N GLU A 41 30.45 25.17 -17.48
CA GLU A 41 30.25 26.49 -18.07
C GLU A 41 29.70 26.39 -19.51
N PRO A 42 28.86 27.34 -19.94
CA PRO A 42 28.48 27.48 -21.34
C PRO A 42 29.73 27.59 -22.23
N THR A 43 29.68 26.97 -23.39
CA THR A 43 30.76 27.08 -24.39
C THR A 43 30.36 28.12 -25.42
N ASP A 44 31.32 28.83 -26.03
CA ASP A 44 31.04 29.93 -26.97
C ASP A 44 29.92 29.60 -27.98
N GLY A 45 28.77 30.26 -27.83
CA GLY A 45 27.61 30.14 -28.72
C GLY A 45 26.72 28.91 -28.51
N LEU A 46 26.96 28.11 -27.46
CA LEU A 46 26.13 26.95 -27.11
C LEU A 46 25.87 26.92 -25.59
N GLU A 47 24.59 26.91 -25.23
CA GLU A 47 24.12 26.59 -23.86
C GLU A 47 23.62 25.15 -23.82
N PRO A 48 24.48 24.17 -23.51
CA PRO A 48 24.07 22.78 -23.49
C PRO A 48 23.35 22.43 -22.19
N ASP A 49 22.24 21.71 -22.32
CA ASP A 49 21.50 21.13 -21.19
C ASP A 49 22.07 19.75 -20.80
N TRP A 50 22.70 19.05 -21.75
CA TRP A 50 23.16 17.67 -21.59
C TRP A 50 24.56 17.44 -22.19
N PHE A 51 25.18 16.35 -21.75
CA PHE A 51 26.40 15.83 -22.36
C PHE A 51 26.30 14.33 -22.67
N VAL A 52 27.08 13.91 -23.65
CA VAL A 52 27.40 12.51 -23.94
C VAL A 52 28.92 12.37 -23.98
N ARG A 53 29.46 11.57 -23.06
CA ARG A 53 30.90 11.27 -22.92
C ARG A 53 31.21 10.00 -23.68
N ILE A 54 32.19 10.07 -24.57
CA ILE A 54 32.62 8.96 -25.43
C ILE A 54 34.11 8.67 -25.24
N ALA A 55 34.49 7.40 -25.39
CA ALA A 55 35.89 7.01 -25.48
C ALA A 55 36.45 7.42 -26.85
N ARG A 56 37.69 7.90 -26.87
CA ARG A 56 38.37 8.21 -28.13
C ARG A 56 38.63 6.91 -28.91
N PRO A 57 38.28 6.84 -30.21
CA PRO A 57 38.63 5.69 -31.05
C PRO A 57 40.15 5.51 -31.11
N ALA A 58 40.62 4.27 -31.00
CA ALA A 58 42.05 3.94 -31.07
C ALA A 58 42.64 4.14 -32.49
N GLU A 59 41.79 4.11 -33.52
CA GLU A 59 42.21 4.31 -34.91
C GLU A 59 42.39 5.80 -35.23
N SER A 60 43.48 6.12 -35.94
CA SER A 60 43.99 7.48 -36.22
C SER A 60 43.10 8.39 -37.08
N ARG A 61 41.78 8.14 -37.18
CA ARG A 61 40.84 9.07 -37.81
C ARG A 61 40.58 10.23 -36.84
N SER A 62 40.60 11.45 -37.38
CA SER A 62 40.21 12.64 -36.63
C SER A 62 38.83 12.45 -36.01
N LEU A 63 38.74 12.49 -34.68
CA LEU A 63 37.49 12.33 -33.95
C LEU A 63 36.45 13.35 -34.43
N ALA A 64 36.89 14.58 -34.70
CA ALA A 64 36.05 15.63 -35.27
C ALA A 64 35.41 15.20 -36.60
N ALA A 65 36.17 14.57 -37.50
CA ALA A 65 35.64 14.10 -38.79
C ALA A 65 34.66 12.92 -38.62
N ALA A 66 34.91 12.03 -37.66
CA ALA A 66 33.98 10.95 -37.33
C ALA A 66 32.67 11.49 -36.76
N LEU A 67 32.75 12.45 -35.85
CA LEU A 67 31.58 13.12 -35.28
C LEU A 67 30.82 13.91 -36.37
N GLU A 68 31.49 14.61 -37.26
CA GLU A 68 30.86 15.33 -38.36
C GLU A 68 30.10 14.39 -39.33
N ALA A 69 30.64 13.20 -39.61
CA ALA A 69 29.96 12.20 -40.43
C ALA A 69 28.67 11.66 -39.77
N ILE A 70 28.63 11.58 -38.44
CA ILE A 70 27.49 11.05 -37.67
C ILE A 70 26.43 12.14 -37.43
N LEU A 71 26.89 13.36 -37.17
CA LEU A 71 26.03 14.48 -36.75
C LEU A 71 25.63 15.38 -37.93
N GLY A 72 26.27 15.22 -39.08
CA GLY A 72 26.09 16.02 -40.29
C GLY A 72 26.90 17.33 -40.27
N PRO A 73 27.02 18.01 -41.44
CA PRO A 73 27.84 19.21 -41.63
C PRO A 73 27.24 20.49 -41.01
N ARG A 74 26.69 20.41 -39.79
CA ARG A 74 25.94 21.50 -39.16
C ARG A 74 26.19 21.63 -37.66
N ALA A 75 27.42 21.42 -37.23
CA ALA A 75 27.87 21.73 -35.87
C ALA A 75 28.55 23.11 -35.72
N ALA A 76 28.66 23.90 -36.81
CA ALA A 76 29.48 25.13 -36.82
C ALA A 76 28.77 26.42 -37.29
N ALA A 77 27.44 26.44 -37.44
CA ALA A 77 26.74 27.68 -37.75
C ALA A 77 25.37 27.75 -37.05
N PRO A 78 25.12 28.76 -36.20
CA PRO A 78 23.81 28.92 -35.58
C PRO A 78 22.77 29.23 -36.68
N PRO A 79 21.65 28.50 -36.77
CA PRO A 79 20.50 28.98 -37.52
C PRO A 79 20.03 30.30 -36.87
N ALA A 80 19.51 31.24 -37.66
CA ALA A 80 19.03 32.54 -37.18
C ALA A 80 18.13 32.36 -35.95
N ALA A 81 18.68 32.63 -34.77
CA ALA A 81 18.23 32.13 -33.47
C ALA A 81 16.96 32.82 -32.91
N GLY A 82 16.32 33.68 -33.70
CA GLY A 82 15.16 34.47 -33.26
C GLY A 82 13.84 33.74 -33.41
N GLU A 83 13.45 33.40 -34.64
CA GLU A 83 12.08 32.95 -34.94
C GLU A 83 11.80 31.50 -34.54
N ALA A 84 12.73 30.57 -34.80
CA ALA A 84 12.54 29.16 -34.45
C ALA A 84 12.49 28.94 -32.93
N THR A 85 13.26 29.73 -32.17
CA THR A 85 13.35 29.66 -30.70
C THR A 85 12.15 30.33 -30.04
N GLU A 86 11.65 31.45 -30.59
CA GLU A 86 10.38 32.08 -30.20
C GLU A 86 9.21 31.13 -30.40
N ASP A 87 9.13 30.46 -31.55
CA ASP A 87 8.06 29.50 -31.84
C ASP A 87 8.10 28.29 -30.92
N LEU A 88 9.29 27.77 -30.61
CA LEU A 88 9.45 26.68 -29.64
C LEU A 88 9.03 27.11 -28.23
N ARG A 89 9.45 28.30 -27.78
CA ARG A 89 9.04 28.87 -26.48
C ARG A 89 7.54 29.06 -26.40
N ARG A 90 6.90 29.59 -27.45
CA ARG A 90 5.43 29.75 -27.51
C ARG A 90 4.70 28.42 -27.43
N ARG A 91 5.21 27.38 -28.12
CA ARG A 91 4.62 26.03 -28.05
C ARG A 91 4.77 25.42 -26.66
N LEU A 92 5.94 25.56 -26.03
CA LEU A 92 6.20 25.08 -24.67
C LEU A 92 5.32 25.79 -23.64
N VAL A 93 5.22 27.13 -23.70
CA VAL A 93 4.35 27.90 -22.80
C VAL A 93 2.89 27.51 -23.01
N LYS A 94 2.46 27.28 -24.26
CA LYS A 94 1.11 26.82 -24.55
C LYS A 94 0.84 25.42 -23.97
N SER A 95 1.75 24.47 -24.15
CA SER A 95 1.58 23.12 -23.60
C SER A 95 1.61 23.11 -22.07
N GLU A 96 2.45 23.94 -21.45
CA GLU A 96 2.49 24.09 -20.00
C GLU A 96 1.21 24.72 -19.46
N LEU A 97 0.65 25.72 -20.15
CA LEU A 97 -0.63 26.31 -19.80
C LEU A 97 -1.79 25.32 -19.94
N GLU A 98 -1.80 24.51 -21.00
CA GLU A 98 -2.79 23.45 -21.19
C GLU A 98 -2.68 22.38 -20.10
N ARG A 99 -1.46 21.98 -19.73
CA ARG A 99 -1.22 21.07 -18.61
C ARG A 99 -1.72 21.64 -17.28
N ALA A 100 -1.38 22.89 -16.97
CA ALA A 100 -1.81 23.56 -15.75
C ALA A 100 -3.35 23.71 -15.70
N ARG A 101 -4.00 23.93 -16.84
CA ARG A 101 -5.48 23.97 -16.93
C ARG A 101 -6.11 22.62 -16.66
N MET A 102 -5.54 21.53 -17.20
CA MET A 102 -6.02 20.17 -16.93
C MET A 102 -5.86 19.81 -15.46
N GLU A 103 -4.71 20.14 -14.86
CA GLU A 103 -4.45 19.90 -13.44
C GLU A 103 -5.41 20.71 -12.55
N ALA A 104 -5.62 22.00 -12.85
CA ALA A 104 -6.58 22.82 -12.12
C ALA A 104 -8.02 22.28 -12.25
N ALA A 105 -8.42 21.78 -13.42
CA ALA A 105 -9.73 21.16 -13.61
C ALA A 105 -9.87 19.85 -12.82
N ALA A 106 -8.82 19.02 -12.79
CA ALA A 106 -8.80 17.79 -12.00
C ALA A 106 -8.88 18.06 -10.50
N LEU A 107 -8.10 19.02 -10.00
CA LEU A 107 -8.18 19.46 -8.60
C LEU A 107 -9.54 20.05 -8.26
N GLY A 108 -10.14 20.82 -9.18
CA GLY A 108 -11.50 21.34 -8.99
C GLY A 108 -12.54 20.24 -8.87
N ALA A 109 -12.48 19.20 -9.70
CA ALA A 109 -13.37 18.05 -9.62
C ALA A 109 -13.19 17.28 -8.29
N GLU A 110 -11.95 17.13 -7.83
CA GLU A 110 -11.64 16.47 -6.57
C GLU A 110 -12.16 17.26 -5.36
N VAL A 111 -12.04 18.59 -5.38
CA VAL A 111 -12.61 19.45 -4.33
C VAL A 111 -14.13 19.31 -4.26
N GLU A 112 -14.83 19.28 -5.40
CA GLU A 112 -16.29 19.09 -5.42
C GLU A 112 -16.71 17.69 -4.95
N ARG A 113 -15.93 16.66 -5.28
CA ARG A 113 -16.11 15.31 -4.75
C ARG A 113 -15.98 15.30 -3.22
N LEU A 114 -14.90 15.87 -2.69
CA LEU A 114 -14.65 15.93 -1.25
C LEU A 114 -15.71 16.75 -0.50
N LYS A 115 -16.23 17.84 -1.09
CA LYS A 115 -17.37 18.59 -0.52
C LYS A 115 -18.63 17.73 -0.44
N THR A 116 -18.89 16.95 -1.48
CA THR A 116 -20.05 16.03 -1.52
C THR A 116 -19.91 14.95 -0.45
N ASP A 117 -18.72 14.36 -0.30
CA ASP A 117 -18.44 13.36 0.73
C ASP A 117 -18.58 13.95 2.15
N ALA A 118 -18.11 15.17 2.38
CA ALA A 118 -18.26 15.87 3.66
C ALA A 118 -19.73 16.19 4.00
N ALA A 119 -20.53 16.58 3.00
CA ALA A 119 -21.96 16.79 3.17
C ALA A 119 -22.68 15.47 3.52
N ASN A 120 -22.33 14.37 2.85
CA ASN A 120 -22.86 13.04 3.15
C ASN A 120 -22.48 12.56 4.55
N ALA A 121 -21.24 12.81 4.98
CA ALA A 121 -20.78 12.47 6.33
C ALA A 121 -21.58 13.21 7.41
N THR A 122 -21.82 14.51 7.21
CA THR A 122 -22.67 15.31 8.11
C THR A 122 -24.10 14.77 8.17
N ALA A 123 -24.71 14.47 7.02
CA ALA A 123 -26.05 13.91 6.97
C ALA A 123 -26.16 12.54 7.65
N LEU A 124 -25.10 11.72 7.56
CA LEU A 124 -25.02 10.44 8.26
C LEU A 124 -24.90 10.63 9.77
N ALA A 125 -24.07 11.57 10.24
CA ALA A 125 -23.94 11.90 11.65
C ALA A 125 -25.29 12.35 12.25
N ASP A 126 -26.03 13.22 11.55
CA ASP A 126 -27.36 13.65 11.98
C ASP A 126 -28.35 12.47 12.05
N ARG A 127 -28.24 11.51 11.12
CA ARG A 127 -29.07 10.30 11.13
C ARG A 127 -28.75 9.41 12.32
N VAL A 128 -27.47 9.24 12.65
CA VAL A 128 -27.03 8.48 13.84
C VAL A 128 -27.57 9.14 15.11
N ALA A 129 -27.38 10.45 15.27
CA ALA A 129 -27.89 11.18 16.44
C ALA A 129 -29.42 11.06 16.60
N ARG A 130 -30.18 11.08 15.50
CA ARG A 130 -31.63 10.83 15.53
C ARG A 130 -31.97 9.41 15.98
N LEU A 131 -31.28 8.40 15.46
CA LEU A 131 -31.50 7.00 15.82
C LEU A 131 -31.12 6.71 17.28
N GLU A 132 -30.05 7.32 17.79
CA GLU A 132 -29.67 7.21 19.20
C GLU A 132 -30.74 7.84 20.12
N ALA A 133 -31.29 9.00 19.74
CA ALA A 133 -32.39 9.62 20.47
C ALA A 133 -33.68 8.79 20.43
N ASP A 134 -34.00 8.16 19.28
CA ASP A 134 -35.13 7.24 19.16
C ASP A 134 -34.94 5.98 20.01
N LEU A 135 -33.73 5.42 20.02
CA LEU A 135 -33.39 4.26 20.83
C LEU A 135 -33.54 4.56 22.32
N ALA A 136 -33.01 5.69 22.79
CA ALA A 136 -33.15 6.13 24.17
C ALA A 136 -34.63 6.27 24.59
N ARG A 137 -35.47 6.86 23.72
CA ARG A 137 -36.93 6.95 23.95
C ARG A 137 -37.60 5.58 24.01
N ALA A 138 -37.20 4.64 23.15
CA ALA A 138 -37.75 3.29 23.14
C ALA A 138 -37.37 2.51 24.41
N GLU A 139 -36.14 2.68 24.89
CA GLU A 139 -35.66 2.09 26.15
C GLU A 139 -36.42 2.63 27.36
N GLU A 140 -36.65 3.94 27.43
CA GLU A 140 -37.45 4.56 28.50
C GLU A 140 -38.89 4.02 28.54
N GLN A 141 -39.51 3.83 27.37
CA GLN A 141 -40.85 3.23 27.26
C GLN A 141 -40.88 1.77 27.70
N LEU A 142 -39.80 1.01 27.49
CA LEU A 142 -39.71 -0.38 27.95
C LEU A 142 -39.57 -0.45 29.47
N VAL A 143 -38.79 0.44 30.08
CA VAL A 143 -38.68 0.55 31.54
C VAL A 143 -40.04 0.89 32.17
N HIS A 144 -40.80 1.79 31.56
CA HIS A 144 -42.13 2.17 32.07
C HIS A 144 -43.21 1.09 31.86
N ARG A 145 -42.99 0.11 30.97
CA ARG A 145 -43.92 -0.99 30.69
C ARG A 145 -43.67 -2.27 31.48
N GLN A 146 -42.59 -2.36 32.27
CA GLN A 146 -42.38 -3.51 33.15
C GLN A 146 -43.20 -3.36 34.44
N PRO A 147 -44.22 -4.21 34.69
CA PRO A 147 -44.87 -4.23 36.00
C PRO A 147 -43.88 -4.72 37.06
N ALA A 148 -43.92 -4.06 38.22
CA ALA A 148 -43.09 -4.37 39.38
C ALA A 148 -43.19 -5.85 39.76
N THR A 149 -42.17 -6.62 39.38
CA THR A 149 -41.94 -7.96 39.92
C THR A 149 -40.70 -7.87 40.81
N THR A 150 -40.86 -8.28 42.06
CA THR A 150 -39.98 -8.08 43.22
C THR A 150 -38.54 -8.57 43.03
N PRO A 151 -37.56 -7.98 43.76
CA PRO A 151 -36.14 -8.26 43.56
C PRO A 151 -35.66 -9.45 44.40
N SER A 152 -34.75 -10.26 43.85
CA SER A 152 -33.94 -11.20 44.61
C SER A 152 -32.48 -11.11 44.16
N VAL A 153 -31.70 -10.45 45.03
CA VAL A 153 -30.27 -10.65 45.36
C VAL A 153 -29.23 -10.73 44.23
N GLU A 154 -28.46 -9.64 44.16
CA GLU A 154 -27.01 -9.51 43.90
C GLU A 154 -26.35 -10.33 42.79
N ALA A 155 -26.15 -9.69 41.63
CA ALA A 155 -24.97 -9.89 40.79
C ALA A 155 -24.61 -8.55 40.12
N SER A 156 -23.34 -8.14 40.22
CA SER A 156 -22.79 -6.94 39.60
C SER A 156 -23.08 -6.89 38.09
N PRO A 157 -23.48 -5.75 37.50
CA PRO A 157 -23.75 -5.69 36.08
C PRO A 157 -22.44 -5.53 35.32
N THR A 158 -21.92 -6.62 34.76
CA THR A 158 -21.07 -6.54 33.57
C THR A 158 -21.98 -6.10 32.42
N ILE A 159 -21.65 -4.98 31.78
CA ILE A 159 -22.35 -4.45 30.61
C ILE A 159 -22.23 -5.49 29.49
N GLN A 160 -23.23 -6.37 29.35
CA GLN A 160 -23.32 -7.31 28.24
C GLN A 160 -23.90 -6.57 27.03
N PRO A 161 -23.23 -6.54 25.87
CA PRO A 161 -23.85 -6.04 24.65
C PRO A 161 -25.06 -6.92 24.32
N ALA A 162 -26.13 -6.29 23.84
CA ALA A 162 -27.39 -6.98 23.55
C ALA A 162 -27.15 -8.25 22.69
N PRO A 163 -27.63 -9.43 23.12
CA PRO A 163 -27.22 -10.74 22.57
C PRO A 163 -27.51 -10.93 21.08
N ARG A 164 -28.34 -10.08 20.48
CA ARG A 164 -28.68 -10.10 19.06
C ARG A 164 -27.58 -9.49 18.17
N LEU A 165 -26.93 -8.40 18.60
CA LEU A 165 -25.89 -7.74 17.81
C LEU A 165 -24.62 -8.60 17.75
N ALA A 166 -24.19 -9.12 18.90
CA ALA A 166 -23.03 -10.00 18.99
C ALA A 166 -23.20 -11.25 18.12
N ARG A 167 -24.40 -11.84 18.11
CA ARG A 167 -24.72 -12.98 17.26
C ARG A 167 -24.67 -12.64 15.77
N ARG A 168 -25.22 -11.50 15.36
CA ARG A 168 -25.18 -11.06 13.96
C ARG A 168 -23.74 -10.85 13.48
N ILE A 169 -22.91 -10.20 14.29
CA ILE A 169 -21.48 -10.00 13.97
C ILE A 169 -20.76 -11.35 13.87
N GLN A 170 -21.03 -12.29 14.76
CA GLN A 170 -20.47 -13.64 14.68
C GLN A 170 -20.87 -14.35 13.37
N GLU A 171 -22.14 -14.27 12.98
CA GLU A 171 -22.64 -14.86 11.73
C GLU A 171 -21.98 -14.23 10.48
N GLU A 172 -21.82 -12.89 10.48
CA GLU A 172 -21.14 -12.16 9.40
C GLU A 172 -19.65 -12.55 9.32
N VAL A 173 -18.94 -12.57 10.45
CA VAL A 173 -17.52 -12.97 10.50
C VAL A 173 -17.35 -14.43 10.07
N ALA A 174 -18.22 -15.34 10.52
CA ALA A 174 -18.18 -16.74 10.12
C ALA A 174 -18.37 -16.89 8.60
N THR A 175 -19.34 -16.18 8.03
CA THR A 175 -19.62 -16.20 6.58
C THR A 175 -18.43 -15.70 5.78
N VAL A 176 -17.81 -14.58 6.19
CA VAL A 176 -16.63 -14.02 5.51
C VAL A 176 -15.44 -14.97 5.60
N LEU A 177 -15.17 -15.55 6.78
CA LEU A 177 -14.07 -16.49 6.94
C LEU A 177 -14.28 -17.76 6.11
N GLN A 178 -15.50 -18.29 6.06
CA GLN A 178 -15.81 -19.46 5.24
C GLN A 178 -15.63 -19.18 3.75
N ALA A 179 -16.01 -17.97 3.29
CA ALA A 179 -15.88 -17.57 1.89
C ALA A 179 -14.41 -17.31 1.48
N LEU A 180 -13.64 -16.64 2.33
CA LEU A 180 -12.28 -16.19 2.00
C LEU A 180 -11.21 -17.21 2.38
N LEU A 181 -11.44 -17.99 3.44
CA LEU A 181 -10.46 -18.90 4.05
C LEU A 181 -11.10 -20.28 4.31
N PRO A 182 -11.58 -20.98 3.27
CA PRO A 182 -12.32 -22.24 3.43
C PRO A 182 -11.48 -23.37 4.07
N GLY A 183 -10.16 -23.26 4.03
CA GLY A 183 -9.23 -24.18 4.69
C GLY A 183 -8.98 -23.88 6.17
N VAL A 184 -9.63 -22.88 6.77
CA VAL A 184 -9.46 -22.53 8.18
C VAL A 184 -10.70 -22.95 8.98
N ARG A 185 -10.50 -23.85 9.95
CA ARG A 185 -11.54 -24.25 10.90
C ARG A 185 -11.28 -23.58 12.24
N LEU A 186 -12.16 -22.65 12.62
CA LEU A 186 -12.13 -22.06 13.95
C LEU A 186 -12.64 -23.04 15.01
N LEU A 187 -11.96 -23.08 16.15
CA LEU A 187 -12.26 -23.99 17.25
C LEU A 187 -12.85 -23.22 18.44
N ARG A 188 -13.73 -23.89 19.20
CA ARG A 188 -14.31 -23.36 20.44
C ARG A 188 -14.93 -21.97 20.25
N ASP A 189 -14.67 -21.08 21.22
CA ASP A 189 -15.23 -19.75 21.31
C ASP A 189 -14.44 -18.73 20.45
N SER A 190 -13.56 -19.18 19.55
CA SER A 190 -12.71 -18.29 18.74
C SER A 190 -13.51 -17.25 17.97
N LEU A 191 -14.69 -17.64 17.47
CA LEU A 191 -15.56 -16.71 16.75
C LEU A 191 -16.13 -15.63 17.69
N THR A 192 -16.46 -16.01 18.92
CA THR A 192 -16.90 -15.07 19.96
C THR A 192 -15.76 -14.13 20.35
N VAL A 193 -14.57 -14.66 20.61
CA VAL A 193 -13.37 -13.86 20.93
C VAL A 193 -13.07 -12.86 19.81
N ALA A 194 -13.05 -13.30 18.54
CA ALA A 194 -12.81 -12.41 17.41
C ALA A 194 -13.91 -11.35 17.23
N SER A 195 -15.16 -11.67 17.57
CA SER A 195 -16.30 -10.79 17.33
C SER A 195 -16.49 -9.76 18.44
N VAL A 196 -16.28 -10.16 19.70
CA VAL A 196 -16.64 -9.40 20.90
C VAL A 196 -15.42 -8.79 21.57
N GLU A 197 -14.33 -9.55 21.72
CA GLU A 197 -13.17 -9.14 22.52
C GLU A 197 -12.16 -8.32 21.70
N PHE A 198 -12.13 -8.49 20.37
CA PHE A 198 -11.18 -7.81 19.50
C PHE A 198 -11.81 -6.54 18.94
N ARG A 199 -11.28 -5.38 19.36
CA ARG A 199 -11.68 -4.05 18.84
C ARG A 199 -11.27 -3.89 17.38
N ASP A 200 -10.04 -4.31 17.06
CA ASP A 200 -9.55 -4.43 15.69
C ASP A 200 -9.24 -5.90 15.36
N ARG A 201 -9.80 -6.39 14.26
CA ARG A 201 -9.66 -7.77 13.78
C ARG A 201 -8.58 -7.92 12.71
N SER A 202 -7.94 -6.83 12.29
CA SER A 202 -6.94 -6.81 11.23
C SER A 202 -5.75 -7.72 11.53
N GLY A 203 -5.26 -7.72 12.77
CA GLY A 203 -4.19 -8.61 13.23
C GLY A 203 -4.56 -10.08 13.12
N PHE A 204 -5.80 -10.42 13.48
CA PHE A 204 -6.34 -11.77 13.38
C PHE A 204 -6.44 -12.22 11.93
N TYR A 205 -7.05 -11.42 11.05
CA TYR A 205 -7.17 -11.76 9.64
C TYR A 205 -5.80 -11.91 8.98
N ARG A 206 -4.82 -11.08 9.35
CA ARG A 206 -3.43 -11.22 8.89
C ARG A 206 -2.82 -12.55 9.34
N ALA A 207 -3.00 -12.92 10.61
CA ALA A 207 -2.50 -14.20 11.13
C ALA A 207 -3.09 -15.40 10.37
N LEU A 208 -4.40 -15.39 10.09
CA LEU A 208 -5.04 -16.46 9.31
C LEU A 208 -4.54 -16.52 7.87
N ARG A 209 -4.42 -15.36 7.22
CA ARG A 209 -3.93 -15.26 5.84
C ARG A 209 -2.54 -15.86 5.71
N GLU A 210 -1.65 -15.57 6.66
CA GLU A 210 -0.29 -16.13 6.66
C GLU A 210 -0.27 -17.66 6.73
N LEU A 211 -1.18 -18.30 7.48
CA LEU A 211 -1.31 -19.76 7.51
C LEU A 211 -1.72 -20.32 6.15
N THR A 212 -2.61 -19.63 5.44
CA THR A 212 -3.08 -20.07 4.12
C THR A 212 -2.08 -19.83 2.99
N GLU A 213 -1.28 -18.76 3.06
CA GLU A 213 -0.29 -18.41 2.04
C GLU A 213 1.02 -19.21 2.19
N GLY A 214 1.37 -19.62 3.41
CA GLY A 214 2.62 -20.35 3.71
C GLY A 214 2.66 -21.80 3.21
N GLY A 215 1.55 -22.35 2.73
CA GLY A 215 1.45 -23.77 2.36
C GLY A 215 1.66 -24.70 3.56
N PRO A 216 2.26 -25.90 3.39
CA PRO A 216 2.49 -26.84 4.49
C PRO A 216 3.59 -26.41 5.46
N ARG A 217 4.32 -25.34 5.16
CA ARG A 217 5.40 -24.83 5.99
C ARG A 217 4.89 -23.64 6.80
N LEU A 218 5.08 -23.70 8.12
CA LEU A 218 4.63 -22.61 8.99
C LEU A 218 5.40 -21.31 8.75
N PRO A 219 4.71 -20.16 8.81
CA PRO A 219 5.36 -18.86 8.68
C PRO A 219 6.31 -18.58 9.86
N PRO A 220 7.40 -17.79 9.65
CA PRO A 220 8.47 -17.61 10.63
C PRO A 220 8.04 -16.91 11.93
N ALA A 221 6.93 -16.19 11.91
CA ALA A 221 6.40 -15.49 13.08
C ALA A 221 5.56 -16.38 14.03
N TRP A 222 5.35 -17.66 13.67
CA TRP A 222 4.69 -18.65 14.51
C TRP A 222 5.72 -19.44 15.33
N LYS A 223 5.50 -19.54 16.64
CA LYS A 223 6.40 -20.24 17.58
C LYS A 223 5.79 -21.58 17.99
N LYS A 224 6.59 -22.63 18.07
CA LYS A 224 6.12 -23.93 18.54
C LYS A 224 5.69 -23.84 20.01
N VAL A 225 4.52 -24.38 20.34
CA VAL A 225 4.01 -24.42 21.71
C VAL A 225 4.70 -25.55 22.46
N ARG A 226 5.48 -25.23 23.50
CA ARG A 226 6.26 -26.25 24.24
C ARG A 226 5.40 -27.29 24.94
N ALA A 227 4.16 -26.95 25.27
CA ALA A 227 3.25 -27.82 26.00
C ALA A 227 2.27 -28.59 25.11
N ALA A 228 2.27 -28.36 23.79
CA ALA A 228 1.38 -29.03 22.84
C ALA A 228 2.13 -29.13 21.50
N GLU A 229 2.64 -30.32 21.19
CA GLU A 229 3.68 -30.53 20.18
C GLU A 229 3.18 -30.31 18.75
N GLU A 230 1.90 -30.53 18.49
CA GLU A 230 1.29 -30.27 17.18
C GLU A 230 0.74 -28.85 17.07
N TRP A 231 1.08 -27.95 17.99
CA TRP A 231 0.53 -26.59 18.00
C TRP A 231 1.59 -25.51 17.87
N TRP A 232 1.20 -24.45 17.17
CA TRP A 232 1.97 -23.23 17.00
C TRP A 232 1.19 -22.03 17.51
N GLU A 233 1.89 -21.09 18.13
CA GLU A 233 1.35 -19.87 18.71
C GLU A 233 1.87 -18.63 17.97
N ARG A 234 1.00 -17.64 17.83
CA ARG A 234 1.36 -16.30 17.38
C ARG A 234 0.66 -15.26 18.25
N HIS A 235 1.37 -14.18 18.56
CA HIS A 235 0.76 -13.00 19.17
C HIS A 235 -0.06 -12.24 18.13
N VAL A 236 -1.23 -11.77 18.54
CA VAL A 236 -2.15 -11.02 17.69
C VAL A 236 -2.60 -9.77 18.43
N SER A 237 -2.57 -8.63 17.74
CA SER A 237 -3.11 -7.39 18.27
C SER A 237 -4.63 -7.47 18.39
N THR A 238 -5.16 -7.03 19.53
CA THR A 238 -6.59 -6.90 19.81
C THR A 238 -7.15 -5.54 19.36
N GLY A 239 -6.27 -4.64 18.92
CA GLY A 239 -6.57 -3.23 18.65
C GLY A 239 -6.39 -2.31 19.87
N GLU A 240 -6.29 -2.88 21.07
CA GLU A 240 -5.95 -2.15 22.31
C GLU A 240 -4.53 -2.51 22.78
N ASP A 241 -4.15 -3.78 22.68
CA ASP A 241 -2.83 -4.29 23.01
C ASP A 241 -2.44 -5.52 22.14
N ASP A 242 -1.26 -6.09 22.40
CA ASP A 242 -0.78 -7.33 21.73
C ASP A 242 -0.95 -8.58 22.61
N SER A 243 -2.00 -8.57 23.47
CA SER A 243 -2.23 -9.67 24.40
C SER A 243 -2.92 -10.88 23.77
N GLY A 244 -3.54 -10.73 22.60
CA GLY A 244 -4.21 -11.81 21.89
C GLY A 244 -3.25 -12.92 21.47
N ARG A 245 -3.76 -14.16 21.42
CA ARG A 245 -3.02 -15.33 20.95
C ARG A 245 -3.84 -16.08 19.91
N ALA A 246 -3.18 -16.47 18.83
CA ALA A 246 -3.68 -17.44 17.88
C ALA A 246 -2.86 -18.72 18.01
N TYR A 247 -3.56 -19.84 18.20
CA TYR A 247 -3.01 -21.18 18.19
C TYR A 247 -3.46 -21.86 16.91
N ALA A 248 -2.55 -22.49 16.19
CA ALA A 248 -2.87 -23.20 14.96
C ALA A 248 -2.23 -24.58 14.95
N ARG A 249 -2.86 -25.51 14.23
CA ARG A 249 -2.28 -26.78 13.82
C ARG A 249 -2.81 -27.20 12.45
N PRO A 250 -2.10 -28.02 11.66
CA PRO A 250 -2.67 -28.64 10.48
C PRO A 250 -3.94 -29.41 10.82
N ALA A 251 -4.96 -29.28 9.98
CA ALA A 251 -6.18 -30.05 10.13
C ALA A 251 -5.88 -31.56 9.97
N PRO A 252 -6.51 -32.47 10.74
CA PRO A 252 -6.24 -33.91 10.66
C PRO A 252 -6.45 -34.53 9.27
N CYS A 253 -7.29 -33.91 8.43
CA CYS A 253 -7.54 -34.33 7.04
C CYS A 253 -6.48 -33.83 6.04
N GLY A 254 -5.45 -33.11 6.50
CA GLY A 254 -4.31 -32.64 5.69
C GLY A 254 -4.59 -31.44 4.79
N ALA A 255 -5.85 -31.05 4.61
CA ALA A 255 -6.25 -29.88 3.83
C ALA A 255 -6.77 -28.77 4.76
N GLY A 256 -5.86 -27.97 5.32
CA GLY A 256 -6.21 -26.77 6.07
C GLY A 256 -5.61 -26.68 7.48
N TRP A 257 -6.18 -25.78 8.27
CA TRP A 257 -5.71 -25.39 9.59
C TRP A 257 -6.86 -25.39 10.60
N ASP A 258 -6.63 -26.01 11.74
CA ASP A 258 -7.42 -25.82 12.95
C ASP A 258 -6.85 -24.61 13.69
N VAL A 259 -7.68 -23.61 13.99
CA VAL A 259 -7.26 -22.38 14.67
C VAL A 259 -8.09 -22.10 15.91
N LEU A 260 -7.42 -21.83 17.02
CA LEU A 260 -7.99 -21.37 18.28
C LEU A 260 -7.50 -19.95 18.58
N LEU A 261 -8.43 -19.03 18.83
CA LEU A 261 -8.13 -17.67 19.29
C LEU A 261 -8.42 -17.56 20.78
N SER A 262 -7.52 -16.87 21.46
CA SER A 262 -7.57 -16.67 22.89
C SER A 262 -7.31 -15.20 23.21
N ASP A 263 -8.14 -14.62 24.05
CA ASP A 263 -7.86 -13.35 24.72
C ASP A 263 -6.97 -13.60 25.94
N LYS A 264 -6.53 -12.54 26.63
CA LYS A 264 -5.69 -12.67 27.82
C LYS A 264 -6.34 -13.44 28.97
N GLY A 265 -7.65 -13.32 29.15
CA GLY A 265 -8.39 -13.94 30.26
C GLY A 265 -8.64 -15.44 30.07
N SER A 266 -8.59 -15.93 28.83
CA SER A 266 -8.90 -17.32 28.45
C SER A 266 -7.67 -18.19 28.22
N GLN A 267 -6.46 -17.61 28.16
CA GLN A 267 -5.22 -18.33 27.78
C GLN A 267 -4.92 -19.55 28.65
N ASP A 268 -5.07 -19.45 29.96
CA ASP A 268 -4.78 -20.59 30.87
C ASP A 268 -5.70 -21.78 30.58
N ARG A 269 -6.99 -21.51 30.37
CA ARG A 269 -8.00 -22.51 30.05
C ARG A 269 -7.75 -23.14 28.67
N ASP A 270 -7.37 -22.32 27.71
CA ASP A 270 -7.10 -22.75 26.34
C ASP A 270 -5.81 -23.58 26.28
N MET A 271 -4.76 -23.19 27.00
CA MET A 271 -3.53 -23.97 27.14
C MET A 271 -3.76 -25.35 27.77
N ILE A 272 -4.63 -25.44 28.78
CA ILE A 272 -5.04 -26.75 29.35
C ILE A 272 -5.75 -27.60 28.29
N TRP A 273 -6.58 -26.98 27.45
CA TRP A 273 -7.29 -27.69 26.40
C TRP A 273 -6.37 -28.15 25.27
N LEU A 274 -5.44 -27.30 24.82
CA LEU A 274 -4.46 -27.65 23.78
C LEU A 274 -3.65 -28.89 24.17
N ARG A 275 -3.18 -28.96 25.42
CA ARG A 275 -2.49 -30.15 25.98
C ARG A 275 -3.31 -31.43 25.92
N LYS A 276 -4.64 -31.32 26.00
CA LYS A 276 -5.56 -32.47 25.94
C LYS A 276 -5.90 -32.83 24.50
N ALA A 277 -6.04 -31.84 23.62
CA ALA A 277 -6.36 -32.01 22.20
C ALA A 277 -5.20 -32.54 21.35
N ASP A 278 -3.99 -32.57 21.93
CA ASP A 278 -2.74 -33.11 21.36
C ASP A 278 -2.58 -34.62 21.61
N ARG A 279 -3.42 -35.22 22.45
CA ARG A 279 -3.46 -36.66 22.74
C ARG A 279 -4.54 -37.35 21.93
#